data_AF-A0A2M7P4W5-F1
#
_entry.id   AF-A0A2M7P4W5-F1
#
_cell.length_a   1.000
_cell.length_b   1.000
_cell.length_c   1.000
_cell.angle_alpha   90.00
_cell.angle_beta   90.00
_cell.angle_gamma   90.00
#
_symmetry.space_group_name_H-M   'P 1'
#
loop_
_entity.id
_entity.type
_entity.pdbx_description
1 polymer ?
#
loop_
_entity_poly.entity_id
_entity_poly.type
_entity_poly.pdbx_seq_one_letter_code
_entity_poly.pdbx_strand_id
1 'polypeptide(L)'
;TGQLLSTLDRLPQGQFSDQIAALPGRFATVLENAAEMCEPEAQFIQVPRRTLKTDGEIDSWAEEVKQQLKTALKKGPVVIR
;
A
#
# COMPACT_ATOMS: atom_id res chain seq x y z
N THR A 1 -3.86 43.84 -18.10
CA THR A 1 -2.49 43.91 -17.54
C THR A 1 -2.47 44.23 -16.06
N GLY A 2 -3.39 45.05 -15.51
CA GLY A 2 -3.40 45.39 -14.07
C GLY A 2 -3.62 44.21 -13.10
N GLN A 3 -4.44 43.21 -13.44
CA GLN A 3 -4.71 42.06 -12.56
C GLN A 3 -3.48 41.19 -12.26
N LEU A 4 -2.52 41.09 -13.19
CA LEU A 4 -1.28 40.34 -12.99
C LEU A 4 -0.39 41.05 -11.97
N LEU A 5 -0.21 42.37 -12.11
CA LEU A 5 0.54 43.21 -11.16
C LEU A 5 -0.09 43.18 -9.77
N SER A 6 -1.42 43.30 -9.66
CA SER A 6 -2.12 43.20 -8.37
C SER A 6 -2.02 41.81 -7.73
N THR A 7 -1.78 40.76 -8.52
CA THR A 7 -1.58 39.39 -8.00
C THR A 7 -0.14 39.20 -7.53
N LEU A 8 0.83 39.75 -8.26
CA LEU A 8 2.24 39.75 -7.87
C LEU A 8 2.51 40.62 -6.63
N ASP A 9 1.86 41.78 -6.48
CA ASP A 9 1.97 42.63 -5.29
C ASP A 9 1.44 41.95 -4.01
N ARG A 10 0.47 41.04 -4.15
CA ARG A 10 -0.11 40.27 -3.03
C ARG A 10 0.72 39.05 -2.64
N LEU A 11 1.70 38.68 -3.46
CA LEU A 11 2.62 37.58 -3.22
C LEU A 11 4.02 38.18 -3.00
N PRO A 12 4.38 38.58 -1.76
CA PRO A 12 5.72 39.08 -1.50
C PRO A 12 6.72 38.01 -1.94
N GLN A 13 7.66 38.41 -2.81
CA GLN A 13 8.56 37.53 -3.56
C GLN A 13 9.27 36.46 -2.71
N GLY A 14 9.54 36.75 -1.43
CA GLY A 14 10.06 35.79 -0.46
C GLY A 14 9.12 34.61 -0.21
N GLN A 15 7.81 34.85 -0.02
CA GLN A 15 6.82 33.78 0.17
C GLN A 15 6.74 32.86 -1.05
N PHE A 16 6.89 33.38 -2.26
CA PHE A 16 6.88 32.55 -3.45
C PHE A 16 8.10 31.61 -3.51
N SER A 17 9.28 32.14 -3.17
CA SER A 17 10.49 31.33 -3.03
C SER A 17 10.34 30.26 -1.94
N ASP A 18 9.77 30.62 -0.79
CA ASP A 18 9.53 29.69 0.31
C ASP A 18 8.54 28.59 -0.07
N GLN A 19 7.50 28.93 -0.83
CA GLN A 19 6.55 27.93 -1.34
C GLN A 19 7.20 26.98 -2.35
N ILE A 20 8.05 27.47 -3.25
CA ILE A 20 8.82 26.62 -4.16
C ILE A 20 9.78 25.71 -3.38
N ALA A 21 10.49 26.26 -2.40
CA ALA A 21 11.42 25.50 -1.56
C ALA A 21 10.70 24.40 -0.75
N ALA A 22 9.43 24.60 -0.39
CA ALA A 22 8.62 23.62 0.33
C ALA A 22 8.02 22.51 -0.55
N LEU A 23 7.95 22.69 -1.89
CA LEU A 23 7.32 21.71 -2.78
C LEU A 23 7.95 20.31 -2.71
N PRO A 24 9.29 20.14 -2.78
CA PRO A 24 9.90 18.80 -2.73
C PRO A 24 9.51 18.01 -1.47
N GLY A 25 9.51 18.67 -0.30
CA GLY A 25 9.10 18.05 0.96
C GLY A 25 7.64 17.60 0.94
N ARG A 26 6.74 18.42 0.39
CA ARG A 26 5.32 18.06 0.26
C ARG A 26 5.10 16.87 -0.67
N PHE A 27 5.82 16.79 -1.80
CA PHE A 27 5.75 15.64 -2.69
C PHE A 27 6.31 14.36 -2.05
N ALA A 28 7.39 14.47 -1.29
CA ALA A 28 7.93 13.35 -0.52
C ALA A 28 6.88 12.80 0.46
N THR A 29 6.21 13.68 1.22
CA THR A 29 5.14 13.28 2.14
C THR A 29 3.96 12.63 1.41
N VAL A 30 3.54 13.12 0.25
CA VAL A 30 2.46 12.49 -0.53
C VAL A 30 2.87 11.10 -1.02
N LEU A 31 4.12 10.94 -1.46
CA LEU A 31 4.65 9.67 -1.94
C LEU A 31 4.73 8.64 -0.80
N GLU A 32 5.17 9.05 0.38
CA GLU A 32 5.25 8.23 1.59
C GLU A 32 3.85 7.77 2.04
N ASN A 33 2.89 8.68 2.14
CA ASN A 33 1.50 8.33 2.47
C ASN A 33 0.88 7.40 1.42
N ALA A 34 1.18 7.59 0.13
CA ALA A 34 0.71 6.71 -0.92
C ALA A 34 1.37 5.33 -0.83
N ALA A 35 2.65 5.26 -0.47
CA ALA A 35 3.35 4.00 -0.23
C ALA A 35 2.73 3.25 0.96
N GLU A 36 2.51 3.92 2.09
CA GLU A 36 1.82 3.35 3.27
C GLU A 36 0.41 2.84 2.94
N MET A 37 -0.38 3.60 2.15
CA MET A 37 -1.69 3.14 1.69
C MET A 37 -1.62 1.95 0.73
N CYS A 38 -0.49 1.80 0.03
CA CYS A 38 -0.25 0.72 -0.93
C CYS A 38 0.49 -0.47 -0.32
N GLU A 39 0.89 -0.40 0.95
CA GLU A 39 1.50 -1.52 1.66
C GLU A 39 0.44 -2.59 1.96
N PRO A 40 0.63 -3.83 1.51
CA PRO A 40 -0.29 -4.89 1.81
C PRO A 40 -0.04 -5.48 3.21
N GLU A 41 -1.06 -5.48 4.08
CA GLU A 41 -0.97 -6.04 5.43
C GLU A 41 -0.68 -7.56 5.41
N ALA A 42 0.17 -8.03 6.32
CA ALA A 42 0.46 -9.45 6.44
C ALA A 42 -0.79 -10.27 6.83
N GLN A 43 -1.10 -11.27 6.02
CA GLN A 43 -2.27 -12.13 6.20
C GLN A 43 -1.87 -13.40 6.97
N PHE A 44 -2.43 -13.58 8.16
CA PHE A 44 -2.21 -14.79 8.94
C PHE A 44 -3.28 -15.82 8.60
N ILE A 45 -2.85 -16.98 8.10
CA ILE A 45 -3.77 -18.08 7.84
C ILE A 45 -3.41 -19.30 8.69
N GLN A 46 -4.44 -19.96 9.20
CA GLN A 46 -4.31 -21.28 9.78
C GLN A 46 -4.66 -22.31 8.72
N VAL A 47 -3.71 -23.20 8.47
CA VAL A 47 -3.92 -24.32 7.57
C VAL A 47 -4.78 -25.36 8.30
N PRO A 48 -5.82 -25.94 7.66
CA PRO A 48 -6.67 -26.95 8.28
C PRO A 48 -5.84 -28.13 8.80
N ARG A 49 -5.93 -28.41 10.10
CA ARG A 49 -5.24 -29.54 10.73
C ARG A 49 -6.22 -30.71 10.84
N ARG A 50 -6.03 -31.75 10.01
CA ARG A 50 -6.84 -32.97 10.02
C ARG A 50 -5.97 -34.20 9.77
N THR A 51 -6.40 -35.35 10.27
CA THR A 51 -5.75 -36.63 9.98
C THR A 51 -6.10 -37.06 8.56
N LEU A 52 -5.08 -37.23 7.72
CA LEU A 52 -5.19 -37.71 6.35
C LEU A 52 -4.81 -39.20 6.32
N LYS A 53 -5.64 -40.03 5.70
CA LYS A 53 -5.52 -41.50 5.73
C LYS A 53 -5.20 -42.10 4.37
N THR A 54 -5.37 -41.34 3.30
CA THR A 54 -5.17 -41.79 1.92
C THR A 54 -4.44 -40.73 1.12
N ASP A 55 -3.76 -41.15 0.04
CA ASP A 55 -3.06 -40.20 -0.85
C ASP A 55 -4.03 -39.19 -1.48
N GLY A 56 -5.25 -39.63 -1.84
CA GLY A 56 -6.28 -38.73 -2.36
C GLY A 56 -6.74 -37.67 -1.35
N GLU A 57 -6.71 -37.97 -0.05
CA GLU A 57 -6.98 -36.97 1.00
C GLU A 57 -5.84 -35.95 1.11
N ILE A 58 -4.58 -36.35 0.86
CA ILE A 58 -3.42 -35.45 0.80
C ILE A 58 -3.57 -34.47 -0.35
N ASP A 59 -3.86 -34.96 -1.55
CA ASP A 59 -4.02 -34.11 -2.74
C ASP A 59 -5.17 -33.11 -2.58
N SER A 60 -6.31 -33.61 -2.08
CA SER A 60 -7.49 -32.76 -1.85
C SER A 60 -7.21 -31.67 -0.80
N TRP A 61 -6.51 -32.02 0.27
CA TRP A 61 -6.09 -31.06 1.29
C TRP A 61 -5.09 -30.04 0.74
N ALA A 62 -4.10 -30.48 -0.03
CA ALA A 62 -3.09 -29.59 -0.60
C ALA A 62 -3.72 -28.57 -1.56
N GLU A 63 -4.69 -28.98 -2.37
CA GLU A 63 -5.39 -28.07 -3.27
C GLU A 63 -6.26 -27.08 -2.48
N GLU A 64 -6.96 -27.52 -1.44
CA GLU A 64 -7.73 -26.64 -0.54
C GLU A 64 -6.83 -25.54 0.06
N VAL A 65 -5.69 -25.93 0.63
CA VAL A 65 -4.71 -25.01 1.25
C VAL A 65 -4.11 -24.06 0.23
N LYS A 66 -3.77 -24.55 -0.96
CA LYS A 66 -3.25 -23.74 -2.06
C LYS A 66 -4.24 -22.66 -2.49
N GLN A 67 -5.54 -22.98 -2.57
CA GLN A 67 -6.56 -21.98 -2.90
C GLN A 67 -6.71 -20.92 -1.80
N GLN A 68 -6.64 -21.32 -0.52
CA GLN A 68 -6.65 -20.38 0.61
C GLN A 68 -5.44 -19.44 0.58
N LEU A 69 -4.23 -19.99 0.38
CA LEU A 69 -2.98 -19.22 0.26
C LEU A 69 -3.05 -18.20 -0.89
N LYS A 70 -3.47 -18.63 -2.08
CA LYS A 70 -3.60 -17.73 -3.24
C LYS A 70 -4.62 -16.62 -3.00
N THR A 71 -5.68 -16.89 -2.24
CA THR A 71 -6.69 -15.89 -1.92
C THR A 71 -6.16 -14.87 -0.90
N ALA A 72 -5.46 -15.33 0.14
CA ALA A 72 -4.83 -14.46 1.13
C ALA A 72 -3.71 -13.61 0.51
N LEU A 73 -2.92 -14.17 -0.41
CA LEU A 73 -1.82 -13.47 -1.06
C LEU A 73 -2.26 -12.23 -1.85
N LYS A 74 -3.51 -12.21 -2.33
CA LYS A 74 -4.10 -11.03 -3.01
C LYS A 74 -4.32 -9.84 -2.05
N LYS A 75 -4.42 -10.11 -0.75
CA LYS A 75 -4.61 -9.09 0.31
C LYS A 75 -3.30 -8.70 0.97
N GLY A 76 -2.30 -9.57 0.90
CA GLY A 76 -0.94 -9.27 1.28
C GLY A 76 -0.06 -10.48 1.57
N PRO A 77 1.20 -10.25 1.99
CA PRO A 77 2.15 -11.32 2.29
C PRO A 77 1.55 -12.30 3.29
N VAL A 78 1.68 -13.60 3.04
CA VAL A 78 1.01 -14.62 3.85
C VAL A 78 1.97 -15.24 4.86
N VAL A 79 1.53 -15.35 6.11
CA VAL A 79 2.23 -16.06 7.19
C VAL A 79 1.37 -17.24 7.63
N ILE A 80 1.93 -18.45 7.57
CA ILE A 80 1.27 -19.70 7.99
C ILE A 80 1.48 -19.91 9.49
N ARG A 81 0.42 -20.25 10.23
CA ARG A 81 0.44 -20.51 11.69
C ARG A 81 0.04 -21.93 12.10
#